data_AF-A0A931Z467-F1
#
_entry.id   AF-A0A931Z467-F1
#
_cell.length_a   1.000
_cell.length_b   1.000
_cell.length_c   1.000
_cell.angle_alpha   90.00
_cell.angle_beta   90.00
_cell.angle_gamma   90.00
#
_symmetry.space_group_name_H-M   'P 1'
#
loop_
_entity.id
_entity.type
_entity.pdbx_description
1 polymer ?
#
loop_
_entity_poly.entity_id
_entity_poly.type
_entity_poly.pdbx_seq_one_letter_code
_entity_poly.pdbx_strand_id
1 'polypeptide(L)' 'TIDPPVTQRTPQFAYHTIKVTFRRANLPALLNFYDELTKQAPYLNLESMALQTDRAAAGALNVTLQVSATQIVKPGS' A
#
# COMPACT_ATOMS: atom_id res chain seq x y z
N THR A 1 -5.81 -5.05 8.01
CA THR A 1 -6.36 -5.97 6.99
C THR A 1 -5.70 -5.68 5.68
N ILE A 2 -5.42 -6.73 4.89
CA ILE A 2 -4.89 -6.61 3.54
C ILE A 2 -5.93 -7.24 2.62
N ASP A 3 -6.42 -6.49 1.65
CA ASP A 3 -7.35 -6.99 0.66
C ASP A 3 -6.60 -7.86 -0.38
N PRO A 4 -7.28 -8.82 -1.05
CA PRO A 4 -6.65 -9.62 -2.08
C PRO A 4 -6.01 -8.73 -3.18
N PRO A 5 -4.83 -9.10 -3.69
CA PRO A 5 -4.17 -8.32 -4.73
C PRO A 5 -4.99 -8.32 -6.01
N VAL A 6 -5.12 -7.14 -6.62
CA VAL A 6 -5.69 -6.97 -7.97
C VAL A 6 -4.53 -6.84 -8.94
N THR A 7 -4.55 -7.62 -10.02
CA THR A 7 -3.53 -7.54 -11.07
C THR A 7 -4.13 -6.99 -12.34
N GLN A 8 -3.60 -5.87 -12.82
CA GLN A 8 -3.91 -5.32 -14.14
C GLN A 8 -2.74 -5.57 -15.08
N ARG A 9 -3.00 -6.16 -16.24
CA ARG A 9 -1.97 -6.45 -17.25
C ARG A 9 -2.15 -5.56 -18.47
N THR A 10 -1.04 -5.05 -18.95
CA THR A 10 -0.88 -4.38 -20.25
C THR A 10 0.14 -5.19 -21.07
N PRO A 11 0.33 -4.91 -22.37
CA PRO A 11 1.29 -5.65 -23.18
C PRO A 11 2.73 -5.62 -22.67
N GLN A 12 3.12 -4.56 -21.94
CA GLN A 12 4.50 -4.35 -21.48
C GLN A 12 4.66 -4.43 -19.96
N PHE A 13 3.56 -4.29 -19.20
CA PHE A 13 3.61 -4.18 -17.74
C PHE A 13 2.46 -4.94 -17.07
N ALA A 14 2.75 -5.49 -15.89
CA ALA A 14 1.75 -5.94 -14.94
C ALA A 14 1.82 -5.04 -13.70
N TYR A 15 0.67 -4.58 -13.24
CA TYR A 15 0.51 -3.78 -12.03
C TYR A 15 -0.18 -4.65 -10.98
N HIS A 16 0.46 -4.86 -9.84
CA HIS A 16 -0.08 -5.61 -8.72
C HIS A 16 -0.43 -4.64 -7.61
N THR A 17 -1.72 -4.41 -7.40
CA THR A 17 -2.22 -3.44 -6.42
C THR A 17 -2.80 -4.17 -5.22
N ILE A 18 -2.39 -3.76 -4.02
CA ILE A 18 -2.97 -4.18 -2.76
C ILE A 18 -3.56 -2.97 -2.04
N LYS A 19 -4.63 -3.22 -1.28
CA LYS A 19 -5.18 -2.24 -0.35
C LYS A 19 -4.93 -2.71 1.08
N VAL A 20 -4.31 -1.86 1.87
CA VAL A 20 -3.97 -2.14 3.27
C VAL A 20 -4.74 -1.18 4.15
N THR A 21 -5.49 -1.72 5.10
CA THR A 21 -6.25 -0.95 6.09
C THR A 21 -5.69 -1.19 7.49
N PHE A 22 -5.25 -0.13 8.15
CA PHE A 22 -4.91 -0.10 9.56
C PHE A 22 -6.07 0.50 10.34
N ARG A 23 -6.49 -0.16 11.42
CA ARG A 23 -7.50 0.38 12.33
C ARG A 23 -6.84 0.68 13.66
N ARG A 24 -7.14 1.84 14.23
CA ARG A 24 -6.60 2.29 15.52
C ARG A 24 -5.08 2.24 15.62
N ALA A 25 -4.37 2.56 14.54
CA ALA A 25 -2.92 2.63 14.53
C ALA A 25 -2.45 3.95 15.15
N ASN A 26 -1.34 3.94 15.89
CA ASN A 26 -0.68 5.18 16.27
C ASN A 26 0.21 5.68 15.13
N LEU A 27 0.48 6.99 15.10
CA LEU A 27 1.29 7.61 14.06
C LEU A 27 2.73 7.05 13.99
N PRO A 28 3.46 6.84 15.10
CA PRO A 28 4.81 6.26 15.04
C PRO A 28 4.87 4.89 14.36
N ALA A 29 3.90 4.01 14.60
CA ALA A 29 3.85 2.70 13.96
C ALA A 29 3.61 2.79 12.45
N LEU A 30 2.81 3.77 12.00
CA LEU A 30 2.57 4.01 10.58
C LEU A 30 3.83 4.54 9.87
N LEU A 31 4.59 5.42 10.53
CA LEU A 31 5.86 5.91 10.02
C LEU A 31 6.88 4.78 9.89
N ASN A 32 7.02 3.94 10.93
CA ASN A 32 7.90 2.78 10.88
C ASN A 32 7.50 1.81 9.75
N PHE A 33 6.20 1.57 9.56
CA PHE A 33 5.72 0.75 8.43
C PHE A 33 6.13 1.33 7.08
N TYR A 34 5.98 2.65 6.91
CA TYR A 34 6.41 3.33 5.68
C TYR A 34 7.92 3.21 5.47
N ASP A 35 8.72 3.42 6.51
CA ASP A 35 10.18 3.27 6.44
C ASP A 35 10.58 1.84 6.05
N GLU A 36 9.97 0.82 6.63
CA GLU A 36 10.22 -0.58 6.25
C GLU A 36 9.78 -0.87 4.80
N LEU A 37 8.68 -0.28 4.35
CA LEU A 37 8.21 -0.43 2.97
C LEU A 37 9.21 0.16 1.97
N THR A 38 9.79 1.33 2.26
CA THR A 38 10.78 1.98 1.38
C THR A 38 12.07 1.17 1.23
N LYS A 39 12.47 0.38 2.24
CA LYS A 39 13.65 -0.49 2.18
C LYS A 39 13.49 -1.65 1.20
N GLN A 40 12.25 -2.09 0.97
CA GLN A 40 11.97 -3.30 0.20
C GLN A 40 11.79 -3.04 -1.30
N ALA A 41 11.68 -1.79 -1.75
CA ALA A 41 11.28 -1.59 -3.14
C ALA A 41 11.72 -0.28 -3.80
N PRO A 42 12.53 -0.37 -4.88
CA PRO A 42 12.60 0.68 -5.89
C PRO A 42 11.36 0.72 -6.82
N TYR A 43 10.45 -0.28 -6.76
CA TYR A 43 9.31 -0.41 -7.69
C TYR A 43 7.93 -0.45 -7.01
N LEU A 44 7.83 -0.06 -5.73
CA LEU A 44 6.53 0.11 -5.07
C LEU A 44 6.08 1.57 -5.20
N ASN A 45 4.85 1.75 -5.66
CA ASN A 45 4.18 3.02 -5.72
C ASN A 45 3.12 3.11 -4.61
N LEU A 46 3.08 4.23 -3.90
CA LEU A 46 1.94 4.58 -3.06
C LEU A 46 0.93 5.36 -3.91
N GLU A 47 -0.16 4.71 -4.30
CA GLU A 47 -1.15 5.29 -5.22
C GLU A 47 -2.14 6.21 -4.52
N SER A 48 -2.59 5.81 -3.32
CA SER A 48 -3.47 6.64 -2.51
C SER A 48 -3.31 6.34 -1.02
N MET A 49 -3.60 7.35 -0.21
CA MET A 49 -3.54 7.29 1.24
C MET A 49 -4.68 8.11 1.84
N ALA A 50 -5.47 7.48 2.71
CA ALA A 50 -6.52 8.14 3.47
C ALA A 50 -6.27 7.94 4.97
N LEU A 51 -6.21 9.04 5.73
CA LEU A 51 -6.05 9.04 7.18
C LEU A 51 -7.27 9.68 7.84
N GLN A 52 -7.76 9.05 8.89
CA GLN A 52 -8.86 9.56 9.70
C GLN A 52 -8.54 9.33 11.18
N THR A 53 -8.77 10.34 12.01
CA THR A 53 -8.70 10.18 13.47
C THR A 53 -9.83 9.27 13.96
N ASP A 54 -9.54 8.33 14.85
CA ASP A 54 -10.57 7.53 15.50
C ASP A 54 -11.27 8.37 16.59
N ARG A 55 -12.57 8.62 16.41
CA ARG A 55 -13.38 9.41 17.35
C ARG A 55 -13.55 8.74 18.72
N ALA A 56 -13.44 7.42 18.77
CA ALA A 56 -13.58 6.61 19.98
C ALA A 56 -12.22 6.28 20.63
N ALA A 57 -11.09 6.68 20.01
CA ALA A 57 -9.75 6.42 20.54
C ALA A 57 -8.81 7.60 20.21
N ALA A 58 -8.64 8.50 21.20
CA ALA A 58 -7.76 9.66 21.07
C ALA A 58 -6.33 9.26 20.71
N GLY A 59 -5.75 9.92 19.70
CA GLY A 59 -4.40 9.64 19.20
C GLY A 59 -4.29 8.43 18.28
N ALA A 60 -5.39 7.71 18.03
CA ALA A 60 -5.42 6.59 17.09
C ALA A 60 -5.91 7.03 15.71
N LEU A 61 -5.39 6.39 14.67
CA LEU A 61 -5.64 6.66 13.26
C LEU A 61 -6.21 5.41 12.60
N ASN A 62 -7.24 5.61 11.78
CA ASN A 62 -7.70 4.66 10.79
C ASN A 62 -7.08 5.08 9.45
N VAL A 63 -6.31 4.18 8.86
CA VAL A 63 -5.53 4.45 7.65
C VAL A 63 -5.86 3.43 6.59
N THR A 64 -6.04 3.89 5.36
CA THR A 64 -6.16 3.04 4.18
C THR A 64 -5.11 3.46 3.18
N LEU A 65 -4.27 2.51 2.75
CA LEU A 65 -3.22 2.69 1.76
C LEU A 65 -3.52 1.83 0.55
N GLN A 66 -3.30 2.38 -0.64
CA GLN A 66 -3.24 1.61 -1.87
C GLN A 66 -1.80 1.60 -2.36
N VAL A 67 -1.22 0.42 -2.45
CA VAL A 67 0.17 0.21 -2.85
C VAL A 67 0.16 -0.63 -4.11
N SER A 68 0.94 -0.25 -5.11
CA SER A 68 1.13 -1.05 -6.31
C SER A 68 2.59 -1.38 -6.59
N ALA A 69 2.81 -2.53 -7.21
CA ALA A 69 4.10 -2.95 -7.73
C ALA A 69 4.02 -3.08 -9.25
N THR A 70 4.96 -2.48 -9.98
CA THR A 70 5.05 -2.63 -11.44
C THR A 70 6.08 -3.68 -11.81
N GLN A 71 5.66 -4.66 -12.61
CA GLN A 71 6.51 -5.67 -13.19
C GLN A 71 6.57 -5.49 -14.72
N ILE A 72 7.77 -5.53 -15.30
CA ILE A 72 7.93 -5.59 -16.76
C ILE A 72 7.54 -6.98 -17.25
N VAL A 73 6.60 -7.03 -18.19
CA VAL A 73 6.21 -8.27 -18.87
C VAL A 73 7.08 -8.39 -20.12
N LYS A 74 7.94 -9.42 -20.18
CA LYS A 74 8.70 -9.70 -21.42
C LYS A 74 7.70 -10.00 -22.55
N PRO A 75 7.80 -9.35 -23.71
CA PRO A 75 7.02 -9.74 -24.86
C PRO A 75 7.54 -11.08 -25.39
N GLY A 76 6.64 -12.06 -25.55
CA GLY A 76 6.81 -13.30 -26.30
C GLY A 76 8.08 -14.11 -26.02
N SER A 77 7.98 -15.13 -25.15
CA SER A 77 8.77 -16.36 -25.28
C SER A 77 8.09 -17.30 -26.26
#